data_AF-A0A143HJZ6-F1
#
_entry.id   AF-A0A143HJZ6-F1
#
_cell.length_a   1.000
_cell.length_b   1.000
_cell.length_c   1.000
_cell.angle_alpha   90.00
_cell.angle_beta   90.00
_cell.angle_gamma   90.00
#
_symmetry.space_group_name_H-M   'P 1'
#
loop_
_entity.id
_entity.type
_entity.pdbx_description
1 polymer ?
#
loop_
_entity_poly.entity_id
_entity_poly.type
_entity_poly.pdbx_seq_one_letter_code
_entity_poly.pdbx_strand_id
1 'polypeptide(L)'
;MHSTSLLILVGILGLALGALLAFLAVRSRGNSTARTQELELRLREANQKLEDFQLQVNEHFDQTAQLVHNLTESYREVHEYLANSALRLSSQDIGRQMLEAGSGKLSDNDEHLQEVVAPPRDWAPKEPGAKGTLAEDFGLEKEPLSGEGTATR
;
A
#
# COMPACT_ATOMS: atom_id res chain seq x y z
N MET A 1 -24.48 70.94 53.26
CA MET A 1 -23.13 70.39 53.02
C MET A 1 -23.07 68.85 53.03
N HIS A 2 -24.14 68.13 53.41
CA HIS A 2 -24.11 66.65 53.49
C HIS A 2 -24.28 65.92 52.13
N SER A 3 -24.90 66.57 51.14
CA SER A 3 -25.17 65.94 49.83
C SER A 3 -23.90 65.68 49.02
N THR A 4 -22.88 66.54 49.12
CA THR A 4 -21.60 66.37 48.41
C THR A 4 -20.75 65.26 49.04
N SER A 5 -20.76 65.14 50.37
CA SER A 5 -20.08 64.05 51.10
C SER A 5 -20.65 62.67 50.74
N LEU A 6 -21.98 62.56 50.57
CA LEU A 6 -22.63 61.31 50.19
C LEU A 6 -22.26 60.89 48.75
N LEU A 7 -22.24 61.83 47.80
CA LEU A 7 -21.82 61.56 46.41
C LEU A 7 -20.37 61.06 46.34
N ILE A 8 -19.47 61.67 47.12
CA ILE A 8 -18.06 61.24 47.19
C ILE A 8 -17.96 59.83 47.79
N LEU A 9 -18.71 59.54 48.85
CA LEU A 9 -18.69 58.22 49.50
C LEU A 9 -19.20 57.11 48.58
N VAL A 10 -20.30 57.35 47.85
CA VAL A 10 -20.83 56.40 46.86
C VAL A 10 -19.85 56.21 45.70
N GLY A 11 -19.19 57.27 45.24
CA GLY A 11 -18.16 57.19 44.20
C GLY A 11 -16.95 56.34 44.62
N ILE A 12 -16.46 56.53 45.85
CA ILE A 12 -15.35 55.74 46.39
C ILE A 12 -15.77 54.28 46.57
N LEU A 13 -16.98 54.03 47.08
CA LEU A 13 -17.49 52.67 47.26
C LEU A 13 -17.67 51.96 45.92
N GLY A 14 -18.20 52.65 44.91
CA GLY A 14 -18.31 52.14 43.54
C GLY A 14 -16.95 51.84 42.91
N LEU A 15 -15.95 52.71 43.11
CA LEU A 15 -14.58 52.46 42.65
C LEU A 15 -13.94 51.27 43.36
N ALA A 16 -14.13 51.15 44.67
CA ALA A 16 -13.59 50.03 45.44
C ALA A 16 -14.19 48.70 44.98
N LEU A 17 -15.51 48.65 44.79
CA LEU A 17 -16.20 47.47 44.27
C LEU A 17 -15.79 47.16 42.83
N GLY A 18 -15.69 48.18 41.97
CA GLY A 18 -15.23 48.04 40.60
C GLY A 18 -13.79 47.51 40.51
N ALA A 19 -12.88 48.05 41.32
CA ALA A 19 -11.50 47.60 41.40
C ALA A 19 -11.39 46.16 41.92
N LEU A 20 -12.20 45.80 42.93
CA LEU A 20 -12.25 44.44 43.45
C LEU A 20 -12.71 43.44 42.38
N LEU A 21 -13.78 43.75 41.66
CA LEU A 21 -14.29 42.91 40.57
C LEU A 21 -13.30 42.81 39.41
N ALA A 22 -12.67 43.92 39.01
CA ALA A 22 -11.65 43.94 37.98
C ALA A 22 -10.43 43.09 38.37
N PHE A 23 -9.97 43.20 39.62
CA PHE A 23 -8.86 42.41 40.14
C PHE A 23 -9.20 40.90 40.14
N LEU A 24 -10.40 40.53 40.59
CA LEU A 24 -10.85 39.14 40.57
C LEU A 24 -10.92 38.58 39.15
N ALA A 25 -11.43 39.38 38.20
CA ALA A 25 -11.60 39.00 36.80
C ALA A 25 -10.27 38.91 36.03
N VAL A 26 -9.24 39.64 36.44
CA VAL A 26 -7.87 39.52 35.92
C VAL A 26 -7.20 38.27 36.49
N ARG A 27 -7.36 38.02 37.80
CA ARG A 27 -6.79 36.84 38.45
C ARG A 27 -7.37 35.52 37.90
N SER A 28 -8.65 35.47 37.57
CA SER A 28 -9.26 34.26 37.00
C SER A 28 -8.77 33.95 35.57
N ARG A 29 -8.44 34.99 34.79
CA ARG A 29 -8.03 34.85 33.38
C ARG A 29 -6.62 34.30 33.18
N GLY A 30 -5.74 34.45 34.17
CA GLY A 30 -4.38 33.91 34.10
C GLY A 30 -4.30 32.39 33.95
N ASN A 31 -5.36 31.66 34.35
CA ASN A 31 -5.41 30.21 34.18
C ASN A 31 -5.92 29.78 32.78
N SER A 32 -6.72 30.62 32.12
CA SER A 32 -7.20 30.36 30.76
C SER A 32 -6.13 30.57 29.69
N THR A 33 -5.20 31.51 29.90
CA THR A 33 -4.10 31.78 28.95
C THR A 33 -3.11 30.62 28.84
N ALA A 34 -2.87 29.89 29.93
CA ALA A 34 -2.03 28.70 29.92
C ALA A 34 -2.65 27.56 29.09
N ARG A 35 -3.98 27.36 29.21
CA ARG A 35 -4.74 26.37 28.43
C ARG A 35 -4.74 26.70 26.94
N THR A 36 -4.93 27.97 26.58
CA THR A 36 -4.90 28.38 25.16
C THR A 36 -3.51 28.21 24.57
N GLN A 37 -2.46 28.53 25.32
CA GLN A 37 -1.09 28.34 24.88
C GLN A 37 -0.75 26.85 24.67
N GLU A 38 -1.21 25.97 25.56
CA GLU A 38 -1.06 24.52 25.40
C GLU A 38 -1.78 24.01 24.15
N LEU A 39 -3.00 24.47 23.89
CA LEU A 39 -3.75 24.12 22.69
C LEU A 39 -3.06 24.61 21.42
N GLU A 40 -2.55 25.84 21.42
CA GLU A 40 -1.76 26.38 20.31
C GLU A 40 -0.49 25.56 20.05
N LEU A 41 0.21 25.15 21.11
CA LEU A 41 1.40 24.29 21.00
C LEU A 41 1.05 22.93 20.39
N ARG A 42 -0.01 22.27 20.88
CA ARG A 42 -0.48 20.99 20.33
C ARG A 42 -0.88 21.09 18.86
N LEU A 43 -1.54 22.20 18.49
CA LEU A 43 -1.94 22.44 17.11
C LEU A 43 -0.73 22.65 16.21
N ARG A 44 0.27 23.42 16.65
CA ARG A 44 1.55 23.57 15.94
C ARG A 44 2.26 22.24 15.78
N GLU A 45 2.36 21.45 16.84
CA GLU A 45 3.02 20.13 16.81
C GLU A 45 2.31 19.18 15.83
N ALA A 46 0.97 19.15 15.82
CA ALA A 46 0.20 18.32 14.90
C ALA A 46 0.41 18.73 13.44
N ASN A 47 0.40 20.04 13.15
CA ASN A 47 0.67 20.54 11.81
C ASN A 47 2.09 20.22 11.35
N GLN A 48 3.09 20.38 12.23
CA GLN A 48 4.48 20.02 11.92
C GLN A 48 4.60 18.53 11.58
N LYS A 49 3.99 17.63 12.37
CA LYS A 49 3.99 16.19 12.08
C LYS A 49 3.35 15.86 10.73
N LEU A 50 2.32 16.61 10.34
CA LEU A 50 1.64 16.41 9.06
C LEU A 50 2.51 16.89 7.89
N GLU A 51 3.20 18.02 8.04
CA GLU A 51 4.19 18.51 7.07
C GLU A 51 5.36 17.53 6.92
N ASP A 52 5.93 17.06 8.03
CA ASP A 52 7.01 16.05 8.04
C ASP A 52 6.58 14.76 7.36
N PHE A 53 5.35 14.29 7.63
CA PHE A 53 4.79 13.10 6.97
C PHE A 53 4.62 13.31 5.46
N GLN A 54 4.13 14.47 5.03
CA GLN A 54 4.00 14.79 3.61
C GLN A 54 5.37 14.81 2.91
N LEU A 55 6.39 15.40 3.54
CA LEU A 55 7.76 15.40 3.02
C LEU A 55 8.32 13.98 2.91
N GLN A 56 8.16 13.17 3.95
CA GLN A 56 8.65 11.78 3.97
C GLN A 56 7.97 10.91 2.90
N VAL A 57 6.66 11.07 2.71
CA VAL A 57 5.92 10.34 1.67
C VAL A 57 6.40 10.76 0.27
N ASN A 58 6.60 12.05 0.04
CA ASN A 58 7.09 12.54 -1.24
C ASN A 58 8.49 12.00 -1.56
N GLU A 59 9.41 12.04 -0.58
CA GLU A 59 10.74 11.45 -0.71
C GLU A 59 10.67 9.94 -1.02
N HIS A 60 9.80 9.19 -0.34
CA HIS A 60 9.66 7.75 -0.60
C HIS A 60 9.10 7.49 -2.01
N PHE A 61 8.16 8.31 -2.50
CA PHE A 61 7.63 8.17 -3.85
C PHE A 61 8.65 8.56 -4.92
N ASP A 62 9.49 9.57 -4.68
CA ASP A 62 10.58 9.92 -5.58
C ASP A 62 11.62 8.79 -5.68
N GLN A 63 12.06 8.26 -4.54
CA GLN A 63 12.96 7.11 -4.48
C GLN A 63 12.35 5.87 -5.16
N THR A 64 11.05 5.62 -4.95
CA THR A 64 10.33 4.51 -5.60
C THR A 64 10.26 4.72 -7.11
N ALA A 65 9.98 5.94 -7.58
CA ALA A 65 9.94 6.26 -9.00
C ALA A 65 11.30 6.03 -9.67
N GLN A 66 12.40 6.43 -9.01
CA GLN A 66 13.75 6.15 -9.47
C GLN A 66 14.03 4.64 -9.55
N LEU A 67 13.63 3.87 -8.53
CA LEU A 67 13.83 2.42 -8.53
C LEU A 67 13.03 1.71 -9.61
N VAL A 68 11.77 2.11 -9.83
CA VAL A 68 10.90 1.59 -10.90
C VAL A 68 11.45 1.96 -12.28
N HIS A 69 12.00 3.17 -12.44
CA HIS A 69 12.66 3.57 -13.66
C HIS A 69 13.86 2.66 -13.98
N ASN A 70 14.75 2.46 -13.01
CA ASN A 70 15.90 1.58 -13.14
C ASN A 70 15.48 0.14 -13.47
N LEU A 71 14.44 -0.37 -12.81
CA LEU A 71 13.88 -1.70 -13.12
C LEU A 71 13.37 -1.79 -14.56
N THR A 72 12.68 -0.75 -15.03
CA THR A 72 12.16 -0.68 -16.41
C THR A 72 13.29 -0.68 -17.44
N GLU A 73 14.35 0.08 -17.16
CA GLU A 73 15.56 0.12 -18.00
C GLU A 73 16.23 -1.26 -18.04
N SER A 74 16.48 -1.88 -16.88
CA SER A 74 17.06 -3.22 -16.81
C SER A 74 16.19 -4.27 -17.51
N TYR A 75 14.85 -4.19 -17.39
CA TYR A 75 13.94 -5.08 -18.11
C TYR A 75 14.08 -4.93 -19.63
N ARG A 76 14.15 -3.68 -20.11
CA ARG A 76 14.33 -3.39 -21.53
C ARG A 76 15.69 -3.91 -22.03
N GLU A 77 16.75 -3.71 -21.26
CA GLU A 77 18.10 -4.20 -21.58
C GLU A 77 18.14 -5.73 -21.69
N VAL A 78 17.56 -6.44 -20.72
CA VAL A 78 17.46 -7.91 -20.76
C VAL A 78 16.69 -8.38 -21.99
N HIS A 79 15.57 -7.72 -22.31
CA HIS A 79 14.79 -8.07 -23.49
C HIS A 79 15.56 -7.82 -24.79
N GLU A 80 16.30 -6.71 -24.89
CA GLU A 80 17.16 -6.40 -26.03
C GLU A 80 18.32 -7.39 -26.16
N TYR A 81 18.93 -7.79 -25.06
CA TYR A 81 19.95 -8.83 -25.02
C TYR A 81 19.41 -10.17 -25.50
N LEU A 82 18.24 -10.60 -25.00
CA LEU A 82 17.59 -11.85 -25.42
C LEU A 82 17.24 -11.84 -26.91
N ALA A 83 16.70 -10.73 -27.42
CA ALA A 83 16.39 -10.59 -28.84
C ALA A 83 17.66 -10.70 -29.70
N ASN A 84 18.72 -9.98 -29.32
CA ASN A 84 20.01 -10.04 -30.01
C ASN A 84 20.66 -11.44 -29.93
N SER A 85 20.62 -12.10 -28.77
CA SER A 85 21.10 -13.48 -28.60
C SER A 85 20.29 -14.47 -29.43
N ALA A 86 18.96 -14.36 -29.47
CA ALA A 86 18.11 -15.21 -30.28
C ALA A 86 18.42 -15.04 -31.78
N LEU A 87 18.60 -13.81 -32.26
CA LEU A 87 19.06 -13.52 -33.63
C LEU A 87 20.43 -14.13 -33.93
N ARG A 88 21.39 -14.01 -33.00
CA ARG A 88 22.75 -14.51 -33.18
C ARG A 88 22.85 -16.04 -33.13
N LEU A 89 22.13 -16.69 -32.21
CA LEU A 89 22.09 -18.16 -32.14
C LEU A 89 21.28 -18.74 -33.30
N SER A 90 20.10 -18.18 -33.59
CA SER A 90 19.27 -18.66 -34.71
C SER A 90 19.98 -18.45 -36.05
N SER A 91 20.63 -17.32 -36.32
CA SER A 91 21.36 -17.15 -37.59
C SER A 91 22.51 -18.15 -37.76
N GLN A 92 23.16 -18.57 -36.68
CA GLN A 92 24.22 -19.58 -36.74
C GLN A 92 23.66 -20.98 -36.95
N ASP A 93 22.58 -21.35 -36.25
CA ASP A 93 21.93 -22.66 -36.37
C ASP A 93 21.09 -22.80 -37.64
N ILE A 94 20.33 -21.77 -38.03
CA ILE A 94 19.60 -21.69 -39.31
C ILE A 94 20.58 -21.62 -40.47
N GLY A 95 21.69 -20.90 -40.34
CA GLY A 95 22.74 -20.87 -41.36
C GLY A 95 23.36 -22.26 -41.58
N ARG A 96 23.60 -23.00 -40.49
CA ARG A 96 24.07 -24.39 -40.57
C ARG A 96 23.00 -25.35 -41.07
N GLN A 97 21.75 -25.23 -40.63
CA GLN A 97 20.63 -26.04 -41.13
C GLN A 97 20.34 -25.76 -42.61
N MET A 98 20.42 -24.52 -43.09
CA MET A 98 20.32 -24.21 -44.52
C MET A 98 21.50 -24.78 -45.30
N LEU A 99 22.72 -24.68 -44.77
CA LEU A 99 23.90 -25.26 -45.41
C LEU A 99 23.82 -26.80 -45.46
N GLU A 100 23.28 -27.43 -44.42
CA GLU A 100 23.10 -28.88 -44.29
C GLU A 100 21.91 -29.40 -45.11
N ALA A 101 20.78 -28.69 -45.13
CA ALA A 101 19.65 -28.94 -46.02
C ALA A 101 20.03 -28.75 -47.50
N GLY A 102 20.87 -27.74 -47.80
CA GLY A 102 21.48 -27.56 -49.11
C GLY A 102 22.51 -28.64 -49.48
N SER A 103 23.05 -29.36 -48.50
CA SER A 103 23.97 -30.49 -48.68
C SER A 103 23.26 -31.84 -48.93
N GLY A 104 21.93 -31.85 -48.99
CA GLY A 104 21.15 -32.95 -49.58
C GLY A 104 20.90 -34.16 -48.68
N LYS A 105 21.07 -34.05 -47.35
CA LYS A 105 20.71 -35.10 -46.39
C LYS A 105 19.61 -34.63 -45.44
N LEU A 106 18.36 -34.67 -45.90
CA LEU A 106 17.19 -34.58 -45.03
C LEU A 106 16.77 -36.02 -44.69
N SER A 107 16.95 -36.41 -43.42
CA SER A 107 16.39 -37.63 -42.86
C SER A 107 14.92 -37.35 -42.52
N ASP A 108 14.04 -37.92 -43.32
CA ASP A 108 12.59 -37.89 -43.20
C ASP A 108 12.15 -38.74 -42.00
N ASN A 109 12.07 -38.17 -40.80
CA ASN A 109 11.47 -38.81 -39.62
C ASN A 109 11.11 -37.71 -38.59
N ASP A 110 9.94 -37.10 -38.69
CA ASP A 110 9.33 -36.39 -37.54
C ASP A 110 7.82 -36.19 -37.74
N GLU A 111 7.06 -37.28 -37.64
CA GLU A 111 5.59 -37.25 -37.49
C GLU A 111 5.16 -36.91 -36.04
N HIS A 112 6.09 -36.61 -35.13
CA HIS A 112 5.84 -36.48 -33.68
C HIS A 112 5.67 -35.03 -33.16
N LEU A 113 5.60 -34.02 -34.02
CA LEU A 113 5.55 -32.61 -33.58
C LEU A 113 4.15 -31.96 -33.54
N GLN A 114 3.09 -32.67 -33.94
CA GLN A 114 1.76 -32.07 -34.03
C GLN A 114 0.86 -32.20 -32.78
N GLU A 115 1.21 -33.03 -31.78
CA GLU A 115 0.26 -33.36 -30.70
C GLU A 115 0.47 -32.58 -29.38
N VAL A 116 1.59 -31.87 -29.17
CA VAL A 116 1.99 -31.45 -27.80
C VAL A 116 2.19 -29.93 -27.61
N VAL A 117 1.47 -29.08 -28.35
CA VAL A 117 1.48 -27.63 -28.04
C VAL A 117 0.06 -27.05 -28.05
N ALA A 118 -0.79 -27.52 -27.14
CA ALA A 118 -1.96 -26.76 -26.71
C ALA A 118 -1.59 -26.00 -25.42
N PRO A 119 -1.76 -24.66 -25.35
CA PRO A 119 -1.52 -23.92 -24.11
C PRO A 119 -2.47 -24.43 -23.01
N PRO A 120 -1.99 -24.64 -21.77
CA PRO A 120 -2.82 -25.12 -20.66
C PRO A 120 -4.04 -24.21 -20.50
N ARG A 121 -5.24 -24.81 -20.61
CA ARG A 121 -6.52 -24.11 -20.52
C ARG A 121 -6.98 -23.98 -19.06
N ASP A 122 -6.11 -23.41 -18.23
CA ASP A 122 -6.39 -23.21 -16.80
C ASP A 122 -7.37 -22.05 -16.52
N TRP A 123 -7.90 -21.42 -17.57
CA TRP A 123 -8.85 -20.31 -17.52
C TRP A 123 -10.29 -20.68 -17.92
N ALA A 124 -10.58 -21.96 -18.19
CA ALA A 124 -11.92 -22.38 -18.62
C ALA A 124 -12.95 -22.25 -17.47
N PRO A 125 -14.11 -21.58 -17.69
CA PRO A 125 -15.21 -21.60 -16.74
C PRO A 125 -15.65 -23.05 -16.53
N LYS A 126 -15.62 -23.51 -15.28
CA LYS A 126 -15.95 -24.88 -14.93
C LYS A 126 -17.45 -25.13 -15.11
N GLU A 127 -17.83 -26.37 -15.43
CA GLU A 127 -19.24 -26.74 -15.55
C GLU A 127 -20.01 -26.50 -14.24
N PRO A 128 -21.34 -26.25 -14.30
CA PRO A 128 -22.13 -25.90 -13.12
C PRO A 128 -22.07 -27.04 -12.07
N GLY A 129 -21.35 -26.81 -10.97
CA GLY A 129 -21.15 -27.77 -9.89
C GLY A 129 -19.71 -28.24 -9.69
N ALA A 130 -18.79 -27.93 -10.61
CA ALA A 130 -17.37 -28.26 -10.46
C ALA A 130 -16.64 -27.23 -9.57
N LYS A 131 -16.09 -27.72 -8.45
CA LYS A 131 -15.40 -26.88 -7.44
C LYS A 131 -14.06 -26.33 -7.96
N GLY A 132 -13.77 -25.08 -7.61
CA GLY A 132 -12.54 -24.37 -8.00
C GLY A 132 -11.29 -24.97 -7.36
N THR A 133 -10.13 -24.77 -7.99
CA THR A 133 -8.81 -25.09 -7.39
C THR A 133 -8.46 -24.18 -6.21
N LEU A 134 -9.24 -23.12 -6.02
CA LEU A 134 -9.18 -22.19 -4.88
C LEU A 134 -10.34 -22.39 -3.90
N ALA A 135 -11.15 -23.45 -4.07
CA ALA A 135 -12.19 -23.75 -3.11
C ALA A 135 -11.53 -24.19 -1.79
N GLU A 136 -12.04 -23.69 -0.66
CA GLU A 136 -11.48 -23.94 0.67
C GLU A 136 -11.53 -25.40 1.15
N ASP A 137 -12.23 -26.26 0.41
CA ASP A 137 -12.31 -27.71 0.58
C ASP A 137 -11.51 -28.50 -0.48
N PHE A 138 -10.77 -27.82 -1.36
CA PHE A 138 -9.95 -28.45 -2.38
C PHE A 138 -8.79 -29.23 -1.74
N GLY A 139 -8.80 -30.56 -1.91
CA GLY A 139 -7.82 -31.44 -1.28
C GLY A 139 -8.15 -31.89 0.15
N LEU A 140 -9.33 -31.52 0.67
CA LEU A 140 -9.80 -31.98 1.99
C LEU A 140 -10.91 -33.03 1.79
N GLU A 141 -10.51 -34.27 1.51
CA GLU A 141 -11.44 -35.40 1.58
C GLU A 141 -11.80 -35.64 3.06
N LYS A 142 -13.07 -35.39 3.42
CA LYS A 142 -13.61 -35.86 4.71
C LYS A 142 -13.71 -37.37 4.66
N GLU A 143 -12.73 -38.03 5.24
CA GLU A 143 -12.77 -39.47 5.51
C GLU A 143 -14.08 -39.80 6.27
N PRO A 144 -14.93 -40.70 5.74
CA PRO A 144 -16.11 -41.11 6.47
C PRO A 144 -15.64 -41.88 7.71
N LEU A 145 -16.08 -41.43 8.89
CA LEU A 145 -15.97 -42.15 10.16
C LEU A 145 -16.62 -43.54 10.02
N SER A 146 -15.84 -44.51 9.56
CA SER A 146 -16.17 -45.95 9.61
C SER A 146 -15.67 -46.51 10.93
N GLY A 147 -16.38 -46.16 12.01
CA GLY A 147 -16.30 -46.85 13.29
C GLY A 147 -17.42 -47.86 13.42
N GLU A 148 -17.32 -49.00 12.73
CA GLU A 148 -18.18 -50.16 12.97
C GLU A 148 -17.47 -51.11 13.93
N GLY A 149 -17.89 -51.10 15.20
CA GLY A 149 -17.49 -52.06 16.22
C GLY A 149 -18.69 -52.91 16.63
N THR A 150 -18.86 -54.09 16.02
CA THR A 150 -19.70 -55.21 16.46
C THR A 150 -19.03 -56.51 15.96
N ALA A 151 -18.92 -57.66 16.63
CA ALA A 151 -19.52 -58.20 17.85
C ALA A 151 -18.69 -59.43 18.34
N THR A 152 -18.81 -59.76 19.63
CA THR A 152 -18.81 -61.11 20.25
C THR A 152 -18.05 -62.29 19.60
N ARG A 153 -17.00 -62.77 20.28
CA ARG A 153 -16.85 -64.17 20.75
C ARG A 153 -15.76 -64.26 21.83
#